data_AF-W0DEC6-F1
#
_entry.id   AF-W0DEC6-F1
#
_cell.length_a   1.000
_cell.length_b   1.000
_cell.length_c   1.000
_cell.angle_alpha   90.00
_cell.angle_beta   90.00
_cell.angle_gamma   90.00
#
_symmetry.space_group_name_H-M   'P 1'
#
loop_
_entity.id
_entity.type
_entity.pdbx_description
1 polymer ?
#
loop_
_entity_poly.entity_id
_entity_poly.type
_entity_poly.pdbx_seq_one_letter_code
_entity_poly.pdbx_strand_id
1 'polypeptide(L)'
;MIYKTKAREDAFLVLYQWDIRGGSIEELIEEYLSMNRVKNSEQRRYMRKLIRTYFEHAGDIDKTISDNLENWDFDRLGYVERAILRLATAELLYAKVKNPKVVIKDYMNITNKYAGSKPSRFVNGIISKILNAG
;
A
#
# COMPACT_ATOMS: atom_id res chain seq x y z
N MET A 1 9.55 -2.30 13.85
CA MET A 1 8.72 -2.92 14.90
C MET A 1 7.80 -3.92 14.22
N ILE A 2 7.66 -5.13 14.78
CA ILE A 2 6.93 -6.24 14.15
C ILE A 2 5.49 -5.87 13.76
N TYR A 3 4.82 -5.03 14.56
CA TYR A 3 3.43 -4.63 14.28
C TYR A 3 3.26 -3.82 13.00
N LYS A 4 4.27 -3.05 12.57
CA LYS A 4 4.18 -2.22 11.36
C LYS A 4 4.18 -3.07 10.09
N THR A 5 5.00 -4.12 10.07
CA THR A 5 5.05 -5.07 8.95
C THR A 5 3.69 -5.75 8.78
N LYS A 6 3.09 -6.26 9.88
CA LYS A 6 1.73 -6.83 9.85
C LYS A 6 0.66 -5.81 9.45
N ALA A 7 0.73 -4.60 9.98
CA ALA A 7 -0.23 -3.55 9.66
C ALA A 7 -0.20 -3.12 8.18
N ARG A 8 0.97 -3.15 7.52
CA ARG A 8 1.08 -2.90 6.07
C ARG A 8 0.41 -4.00 5.27
N GLU A 9 0.62 -5.25 5.65
CA GLU A 9 0.01 -6.40 4.99
C GLU A 9 -1.52 -6.38 5.17
N ASP A 10 -2.01 -6.08 6.38
CA ASP A 10 -3.44 -5.90 6.63
C ASP A 10 -4.02 -4.75 5.80
N ALA A 11 -3.32 -3.60 5.75
CA ALA A 11 -3.77 -2.45 4.97
C ALA A 11 -3.84 -2.78 3.47
N PHE A 12 -2.86 -3.54 2.98
CA PHE A 12 -2.85 -4.06 1.60
C PHE A 12 -4.09 -4.92 1.34
N LEU A 13 -4.38 -5.90 2.20
CA LEU A 13 -5.52 -6.81 1.99
C LEU A 13 -6.86 -6.06 1.96
N VAL A 14 -7.03 -5.06 2.83
CA VAL A 14 -8.23 -4.21 2.85
C VAL A 14 -8.32 -3.35 1.59
N LEU A 15 -7.24 -2.69 1.17
CA LEU A 15 -7.25 -1.83 -0.01
C LEU A 15 -7.43 -2.65 -1.30
N TYR A 16 -6.81 -3.82 -1.38
CA TYR A 16 -7.01 -4.79 -2.47
C TYR A 16 -8.47 -5.24 -2.56
N GLN A 17 -9.10 -5.53 -1.42
CA GLN A 17 -10.52 -5.90 -1.36
C GLN A 17 -11.42 -4.74 -1.80
N TRP A 18 -11.10 -3.51 -1.37
CA TRP A 18 -11.80 -2.31 -1.79
C TRP A 18 -11.67 -2.07 -3.30
N ASP A 19 -10.50 -2.27 -3.88
CA ASP A 19 -10.30 -2.11 -5.33
C ASP A 19 -11.18 -3.07 -6.16
N ILE A 20 -11.53 -4.24 -5.62
CA ILE A 20 -12.35 -5.25 -6.30
C ILE A 20 -13.85 -5.02 -6.03
N ARG A 21 -14.22 -4.77 -4.78
CA ARG A 21 -15.63 -4.70 -4.34
C ARG A 21 -16.20 -3.28 -4.42
N GLY A 22 -15.36 -2.25 -4.36
CA GLY A 22 -15.76 -0.89 -4.05
C GLY A 22 -16.39 -0.77 -2.65
N GLY A 23 -17.17 0.29 -2.44
CA GLY A 23 -17.94 0.51 -1.22
C GLY A 23 -17.21 1.31 -0.13
N SER A 24 -17.75 1.27 1.08
CA SER A 24 -17.19 1.98 2.24
C SER A 24 -15.90 1.30 2.71
N ILE A 25 -14.82 2.08 2.75
CA ILE A 25 -13.54 1.60 3.26
C ILE A 25 -13.60 1.35 4.78
N GLU A 26 -14.37 2.15 5.52
CA GLU A 26 -14.57 1.97 6.96
C GLU A 26 -15.24 0.63 7.27
N GLU A 27 -16.27 0.25 6.52
CA GLU A 27 -16.94 -1.03 6.68
C GLU A 27 -15.98 -2.20 6.40
N LEU A 28 -15.19 -2.11 5.32
CA LEU A 28 -14.19 -3.13 4.99
C LEU A 28 -13.08 -3.25 6.05
N ILE A 29 -12.67 -2.13 6.64
CA ILE A 29 -11.72 -2.12 7.76
C ILE A 29 -12.30 -2.89 8.95
N GLU A 30 -13.53 -2.60 9.36
CA GLU A 30 -14.12 -3.26 10.53
C GLU A 30 -14.42 -4.73 10.26
N GLU A 31 -14.89 -5.08 9.06
CA GLU A 31 -15.06 -6.47 8.59
C GLU A 31 -13.73 -7.24 8.73
N TYR A 32 -12.65 -6.70 8.14
CA TYR A 32 -11.32 -7.33 8.18
C TYR A 32 -10.81 -7.51 9.62
N LEU A 33 -10.92 -6.48 10.45
CA LEU A 33 -10.43 -6.50 11.83
C LEU A 33 -11.20 -7.48 12.73
N SER A 34 -12.49 -7.65 12.46
CA SER A 34 -13.36 -8.63 13.13
C SER A 34 -12.97 -10.05 12.70
N MET A 35 -12.97 -10.32 11.39
CA MET A 35 -12.69 -11.64 10.83
C MET A 35 -11.30 -12.17 11.19
N ASN A 36 -10.28 -11.30 11.13
CA ASN A 36 -8.89 -11.69 11.41
C ASN A 36 -8.51 -11.57 12.89
N ARG A 37 -9.44 -11.17 13.77
CA ARG A 37 -9.26 -11.08 15.24
C ARG A 37 -7.97 -10.34 15.64
N VAL A 38 -7.63 -9.25 14.94
CA VAL A 38 -6.34 -8.54 15.09
C VAL A 38 -6.24 -7.87 16.46
N LYS A 39 -5.77 -8.50 17.54
CA LYS A 39 -5.91 -7.91 18.90
C LYS A 39 -5.01 -6.69 19.18
N ASN A 40 -3.91 -6.53 18.45
CA ASN A 40 -2.90 -5.50 18.74
C ASN A 40 -3.39 -4.10 18.35
N SER A 41 -3.54 -3.20 19.31
CA SER A 41 -4.04 -1.82 19.10
C SER A 41 -3.12 -0.96 18.23
N GLU A 42 -1.80 -1.12 18.36
CA GLU A 42 -0.81 -0.40 17.54
C GLU A 42 -0.88 -0.82 16.07
N GLN A 43 -1.05 -2.12 15.82
CA GLN A 43 -1.25 -2.68 14.47
C GLN A 43 -2.53 -2.12 13.85
N ARG A 44 -3.65 -2.18 14.58
CA ARG A 44 -4.94 -1.62 14.12
C ARG A 44 -4.83 -0.14 13.81
N ARG A 45 -4.20 0.65 14.70
CA ARG A 45 -4.05 2.10 14.51
C ARG A 45 -3.16 2.41 13.31
N TYR A 46 -2.07 1.67 13.13
CA TYR A 46 -1.17 1.88 12.00
C TYR A 46 -1.82 1.51 10.67
N MET A 47 -2.53 0.38 10.62
CA MET A 47 -3.28 -0.07 9.44
C MET A 47 -4.30 1.00 9.01
N ARG A 48 -5.14 1.47 9.95
CA ARG A 48 -6.11 2.54 9.66
C ARG A 48 -5.43 3.82 9.20
N LYS A 49 -4.31 4.19 9.82
CA LYS A 49 -3.54 5.37 9.42
C LYS A 49 -3.08 5.25 7.96
N LEU A 50 -2.50 4.13 7.55
CA LEU A 50 -2.01 3.94 6.18
C LEU A 50 -3.14 4.09 5.16
N ILE A 51 -4.27 3.42 5.40
CA ILE A 51 -5.42 3.48 4.50
C ILE A 51 -5.96 4.91 4.42
N ARG A 52 -6.18 5.57 5.56
CA ARG A 52 -6.66 6.96 5.59
C ARG A 52 -5.71 7.93 4.89
N THR A 53 -4.42 7.81 5.12
CA THR A 53 -3.41 8.64 4.44
C THR A 53 -3.46 8.46 2.93
N TYR A 54 -3.74 7.25 2.43
CA TYR A 54 -3.99 7.07 1.00
C TYR A 54 -5.25 7.85 0.56
N PHE A 55 -6.40 7.66 1.21
CA PHE A 55 -7.65 8.33 0.82
C PHE A 55 -7.60 9.86 0.94
N GLU A 56 -6.89 10.39 1.95
CA GLU A 56 -6.65 11.82 2.15
C GLU A 56 -5.86 12.46 1.00
N HIS A 57 -5.00 11.68 0.32
CA HIS A 57 -4.11 12.14 -0.73
C HIS A 57 -4.29 11.36 -2.05
N ALA A 58 -5.44 10.73 -2.26
CA ALA A 58 -5.62 9.74 -3.31
C ALA A 58 -5.32 10.30 -4.71
N GLY A 59 -5.82 11.51 -5.02
CA GLY A 59 -5.58 12.16 -6.29
C GLY A 59 -4.09 12.42 -6.56
N ASP A 60 -3.38 12.97 -5.57
CA ASP A 60 -1.94 13.26 -5.69
C ASP A 60 -1.12 11.97 -5.78
N ILE A 61 -1.47 10.94 -5.00
CA ILE A 61 -0.80 9.64 -5.00
C ILE A 61 -1.00 8.92 -6.34
N ASP A 62 -2.25 8.79 -6.79
CA ASP A 62 -2.55 8.10 -8.04
C ASP A 62 -1.95 8.84 -9.24
N LYS A 63 -1.95 10.19 -9.23
CA LYS A 63 -1.24 11.00 -10.22
C LYS A 63 0.27 10.77 -10.17
N THR A 64 0.87 10.82 -8.98
CA THR A 64 2.32 10.59 -8.79
C THR A 64 2.74 9.21 -9.31
N ILE A 65 1.95 8.19 -9.04
CA ILE A 65 2.19 6.84 -9.56
C ILE A 65 2.07 6.87 -11.09
N SER A 66 0.98 7.41 -11.62
CA SER A 66 0.72 7.48 -13.07
C SER A 66 1.83 8.19 -13.85
N ASP A 67 2.32 9.33 -13.36
CA ASP A 67 3.41 10.10 -13.99
C ASP A 67 4.73 9.30 -14.05
N ASN A 68 4.89 8.30 -13.18
CA ASN A 68 6.07 7.42 -13.13
C ASN A 68 5.86 6.08 -13.85
N LEU A 69 4.65 5.83 -14.39
CA LEU A 69 4.33 4.67 -15.20
C LEU A 69 4.53 5.00 -16.70
N GLU A 70 5.79 5.16 -17.13
CA GLU A 70 6.15 5.58 -18.51
C GLU A 70 5.36 4.88 -19.65
N ASN A 71 5.13 3.56 -19.55
CA ASN A 71 4.50 2.74 -20.59
C ASN A 71 3.29 1.94 -20.09
N TRP A 72 2.79 2.23 -18.89
CA TRP A 72 1.75 1.44 -18.26
C TRP A 72 0.60 2.34 -17.84
N ASP A 73 -0.60 2.06 -18.36
CA ASP A 73 -1.79 2.69 -17.83
C ASP A 73 -1.99 2.23 -16.39
N PHE A 74 -2.23 3.17 -15.48
CA PHE A 74 -2.51 2.88 -14.07
C PHE A 74 -3.64 1.86 -13.90
N ASP A 75 -4.67 1.95 -14.74
CA ASP A 75 -5.82 1.05 -14.74
C ASP A 75 -5.52 -0.36 -15.26
N ARG A 76 -4.41 -0.56 -15.96
CA ARG A 76 -3.95 -1.88 -16.43
C ARG A 76 -3.08 -2.62 -15.41
N LEU A 77 -2.73 -1.98 -14.30
CA LEU A 77 -2.03 -2.65 -13.22
C LEU A 77 -2.91 -3.74 -12.61
N GLY A 78 -2.28 -4.85 -12.21
CA GLY A 78 -2.93 -5.83 -11.37
C GLY A 78 -3.36 -5.20 -10.05
N TYR A 79 -4.46 -5.70 -9.49
CA TYR A 79 -5.02 -5.23 -8.21
C TYR A 79 -3.99 -5.25 -7.08
N VAL A 80 -3.07 -6.22 -7.07
CA VAL A 80 -2.01 -6.31 -6.06
C VAL A 80 -1.00 -5.17 -6.22
N GLU A 81 -0.46 -4.99 -7.41
CA GLU A 81 0.53 -3.96 -7.71
C GLU A 81 -0.03 -2.57 -7.42
N ARG A 82 -1.27 -2.31 -7.85
CA ARG A 82 -1.93 -1.03 -7.63
C ARG A 82 -2.13 -0.73 -6.14
N ALA A 83 -2.67 -1.67 -5.37
CA ALA A 83 -2.86 -1.50 -3.93
C ALA A 83 -1.52 -1.28 -3.20
N ILE A 84 -0.46 -2.00 -3.60
CA ILE A 84 0.87 -1.83 -3.02
C ILE A 84 1.46 -0.46 -3.36
N LEU A 85 1.39 -0.04 -4.63
CA LEU A 85 1.92 1.26 -5.06
C LEU A 85 1.24 2.41 -4.32
N ARG A 86 -0.09 2.33 -4.15
CA ARG A 86 -0.88 3.30 -3.39
C ARG A 86 -0.41 3.41 -1.94
N LEU A 87 -0.33 2.28 -1.23
CA LEU A 87 0.05 2.28 0.19
C LEU A 87 1.52 2.63 0.40
N ALA A 88 2.42 2.13 -0.46
CA ALA A 88 3.84 2.44 -0.37
C ALA A 88 4.09 3.93 -0.60
N THR A 89 3.48 4.50 -1.64
CA THR A 89 3.57 5.95 -1.94
C THR A 89 2.97 6.78 -0.81
N ALA A 90 1.78 6.40 -0.30
CA ALA A 90 1.16 7.04 0.84
C ALA A 90 2.09 7.07 2.08
N GLU A 91 2.65 5.91 2.44
CA GLU A 91 3.53 5.83 3.61
C GLU A 91 4.82 6.63 3.40
N LEU A 92 5.47 6.45 2.26
CA LEU A 92 6.79 7.04 2.00
C LEU A 92 6.75 8.56 1.89
N LEU A 93 5.71 9.12 1.25
CA LEU A 93 5.60 10.57 1.03
C LEU A 93 4.94 11.29 2.22
N TYR A 94 3.95 10.68 2.87
CA TYR A 94 3.10 11.40 3.85
C TYR A 94 3.28 10.93 5.30
N ALA A 95 3.88 9.75 5.56
CA ALA A 95 3.98 9.21 6.93
C ALA A 95 5.26 9.56 7.70
N LYS A 96 6.11 10.47 7.19
CA LYS A 96 7.41 10.88 7.80
C LYS A 96 8.25 9.66 8.22
N VAL A 97 8.51 8.78 7.27
CA VAL A 97 9.19 7.50 7.50
C VAL A 97 10.66 7.72 7.89
N LYS A 98 11.05 7.22 9.07
CA LYS A 98 12.46 7.29 9.52
C LYS A 98 13.42 6.45 8.67
N ASN A 99 12.97 5.29 8.19
CA ASN A 99 13.80 4.32 7.47
C ASN A 99 13.09 3.85 6.17
N PRO A 100 13.13 4.63 5.08
CA PRO A 100 12.45 4.29 3.83
C PRO A 100 12.81 2.91 3.28
N LYS A 101 14.10 2.52 3.37
CA LYS A 101 14.59 1.20 2.93
C LYS A 101 13.85 0.02 3.58
N VAL A 102 13.51 0.13 4.87
CA VAL A 102 12.77 -0.92 5.59
C VAL A 102 11.32 -1.00 5.09
N VAL A 103 10.70 0.15 4.84
CA VAL A 103 9.34 0.23 4.31
C VAL A 103 9.25 -0.39 2.92
N ILE A 104 10.17 -0.02 2.03
CA ILE A 104 10.26 -0.58 0.67
C ILE A 104 10.43 -2.10 0.75
N LYS A 105 11.38 -2.59 1.56
CA LYS A 105 11.60 -4.04 1.75
C LYS A 105 10.33 -4.76 2.19
N ASP A 106 9.59 -4.19 3.14
CA ASP A 106 8.34 -4.80 3.62
C ASP A 106 7.30 -4.88 2.49
N TYR A 107 7.11 -3.82 1.71
CA TYR A 107 6.21 -3.86 0.54
C TYR A 107 6.67 -4.83 -0.55
N MET A 108 7.98 -4.98 -0.77
CA MET A 108 8.51 -5.95 -1.74
C MET A 108 8.24 -7.38 -1.31
N ASN A 109 8.36 -7.67 -0.01
CA ASN A 109 8.03 -8.97 0.56
C ASN A 109 6.53 -9.27 0.40
N ILE A 110 5.66 -8.29 0.68
CA ILE A 110 4.21 -8.44 0.49
C ILE A 110 3.91 -8.69 -0.99
N THR A 111 4.42 -7.86 -1.90
CA THR A 111 4.20 -8.02 -3.34
C THR A 111 4.68 -9.39 -3.82
N ASN A 112 5.86 -9.84 -3.37
CA ASN A 112 6.38 -11.15 -3.74
C ASN A 112 5.51 -12.30 -3.22
N LYS A 113 4.93 -12.15 -2.02
CA LYS A 113 4.02 -13.14 -1.43
C LYS A 113 2.72 -13.28 -2.23
N TYR A 114 2.16 -12.18 -2.74
CA TYR A 114 0.82 -12.16 -3.35
C TYR A 114 0.81 -12.15 -4.89
N ALA A 115 1.89 -11.69 -5.54
CA ALA A 115 1.98 -11.57 -7.00
C ALA A 115 3.30 -12.14 -7.58
N GLY A 116 4.26 -12.52 -6.74
CA GLY A 116 5.53 -13.12 -7.15
C GLY A 116 6.63 -12.11 -7.46
N SER A 117 7.78 -12.64 -7.89
CA SER A 117 9.04 -11.90 -7.95
C SER A 117 9.08 -10.84 -9.06
N LYS A 118 8.43 -11.11 -10.20
CA LYS A 118 8.39 -10.17 -11.33
C LYS A 118 7.58 -8.90 -10.98
N PRO A 119 6.34 -8.99 -10.46
CA PRO A 119 5.63 -7.83 -9.91
C PRO A 119 6.38 -7.10 -8.80
N SER A 120 7.02 -7.82 -7.88
CA SER A 120 7.83 -7.21 -6.82
C SER A 120 8.94 -6.32 -7.38
N ARG A 121 9.71 -6.79 -8.38
CA ARG A 121 10.74 -5.97 -9.04
C ARG A 121 10.15 -4.77 -9.77
N PHE A 122 9.01 -4.94 -10.43
CA PHE A 122 8.31 -3.86 -11.12
C PHE A 122 7.90 -2.75 -10.14
N VAL A 123 7.18 -3.10 -9.07
CA VAL A 123 6.76 -2.15 -8.02
C VAL A 123 7.98 -1.45 -7.39
N ASN A 124 9.07 -2.18 -7.12
CA ASN A 124 10.30 -1.58 -6.60
C ASN A 124 10.85 -0.49 -7.53
N GLY A 125 10.84 -0.75 -8.83
CA GLY A 125 11.30 0.19 -9.84
C GLY A 125 10.50 1.49 -9.82
N ILE A 126 9.17 1.39 -9.78
CA ILE A 126 8.29 2.56 -9.73
C ILE A 126 8.48 3.35 -8.43
N ILE A 127 8.50 2.69 -7.27
CA ILE A 127 8.76 3.37 -5.98
C ILE A 127 10.11 4.07 -5.99
N SER A 128 11.15 3.43 -6.56
CA SER A 128 12.48 4.04 -6.64
C SER A 128 12.48 5.28 -7.53
N LYS A 129 11.73 5.28 -8.64
CA LYS A 129 11.57 6.48 -9.48
C LYS A 129 10.87 7.60 -8.72
N ILE A 130 9.75 7.31 -8.07
CA ILE A 130 8.99 8.28 -7.25
C ILE A 130 9.87 8.95 -6.20
N LEU A 131 10.71 8.19 -5.51
CA LEU A 131 11.58 8.73 -4.45
C LEU A 131 12.80 9.51 -4.97
N ASN A 132 13.21 9.30 -6.22
CA ASN A 132 14.36 9.96 -6.84
C ASN A 132 13.95 11.07 -7.81
N ALA A 133 12.65 11.32 -8.01
CA ALA A 133 12.12 12.37 -8.88
C ALA A 133 12.24 13.79 -8.27
N GLY A 134 13.26 14.03 -7.44
CA GLY A 134 13.56 15.29 -6.76
C GLY A 134 14.84 15.93 -7.26
#